data_AF-A0A0F9W8K9-F1
#
_entry.id   AF-A0A0F9W8K9-F1
#
_cell.length_a   1.000
_cell.length_b   1.000
_cell.length_c   1.000
_cell.angle_alpha   90.00
_cell.angle_beta   90.00
_cell.angle_gamma   90.00
#
_symmetry.space_group_name_H-M   'P 1'
#
loop_
_entity.id
_entity.type
_entity.pdbx_description
1 polymer ?
#
loop_
_entity_poly.entity_id
_entity_poly.type
_entity_poly.pdbx_seq_one_letter_code
_entity_poly.pdbx_strand_id
1 'polypeptide(L)'
;KAQNNIKRSGPFLCRDLAHFYSAIDMMPDPSVLDGSIEKCGIDLPRLLTTINERIEYLYDREHQIGHAYFTGCNSLADVDQVMRHKVIPLLAEYFFEDWDKIAAVLGDLKPHESAILGNFLNRSVLKAPPGLEDGDALPRFRWELRSESEGFDYTMLIGE
;
A
#
# COMPACT_ATOMS: atom_id res chain seq x y z
N LYS A 1 -29.87 55.20 -6.66
CA LYS A 1 -29.16 54.07 -7.30
C LYS A 1 -28.09 53.60 -6.32
N ALA A 2 -28.41 52.61 -5.48
CA ALA A 2 -27.48 52.07 -4.50
C ALA A 2 -26.65 50.98 -5.18
N GLN A 3 -25.33 51.16 -5.21
CA GLN A 3 -24.38 50.21 -5.77
C GLN A 3 -24.11 49.12 -4.72
N ASN A 4 -24.48 47.87 -5.04
CA ASN A 4 -24.20 46.68 -4.25
C ASN A 4 -22.67 46.47 -4.16
N ASN A 5 -22.11 46.59 -2.95
CA ASN A 5 -20.76 46.11 -2.64
C ASN A 5 -20.86 44.66 -2.14
N ILE A 6 -20.94 43.71 -3.06
CA ILE A 6 -20.81 42.27 -2.75
C ILE A 6 -19.31 41.93 -2.80
N LYS A 7 -18.69 41.77 -1.62
CA LYS A 7 -17.37 41.17 -1.51
C LYS A 7 -17.47 39.71 -1.96
N ARG A 8 -16.67 39.30 -2.95
CA ARG A 8 -16.49 37.91 -3.36
C ARG A 8 -15.92 37.11 -2.18
N SER A 9 -16.77 36.41 -1.44
CA SER A 9 -16.36 35.31 -0.58
C SER A 9 -15.99 34.13 -1.49
N GLY A 10 -14.69 33.78 -1.53
CA GLY A 10 -14.23 32.54 -2.17
C GLY A 10 -14.84 31.30 -1.51
N PRO A 11 -14.70 30.12 -2.11
CA PRO A 11 -15.30 28.90 -1.59
C PRO A 11 -14.80 28.65 -0.16
N PHE A 12 -15.73 28.75 0.77
CA PHE A 12 -15.63 28.25 2.14
C PHE A 12 -15.46 26.73 2.04
N LEU A 13 -14.23 26.25 1.85
CA LEU A 13 -13.89 24.87 2.19
C LEU A 13 -13.97 24.78 3.72
N CYS A 14 -15.11 24.28 4.19
CA CYS A 14 -15.30 23.93 5.59
C CYS A 14 -14.19 22.97 5.96
N ARG A 15 -13.21 23.49 6.70
CA ARG A 15 -12.05 22.78 7.22
C ARG A 15 -12.45 22.09 8.53
N ASP A 16 -13.48 21.26 8.47
CA ASP A 16 -14.05 20.58 9.65
C ASP A 16 -14.26 19.09 9.38
N LEU A 17 -13.19 18.42 8.94
CA LEU A 17 -13.06 16.95 9.06
C LEU A 17 -11.98 16.54 10.08
N ALA A 18 -11.47 17.49 10.86
CA ALA A 18 -10.47 17.25 11.91
C ALA A 18 -11.10 16.79 13.25
N HIS A 19 -12.34 16.31 13.23
CA HIS A 19 -13.14 16.10 14.44
C HIS A 19 -13.72 14.69 14.56
N PHE A 20 -13.04 13.65 14.05
CA PHE A 20 -13.36 12.25 14.43
C PHE A 20 -12.22 11.23 14.34
N TYR A 21 -10.95 11.64 14.31
CA TYR A 21 -9.86 10.73 14.72
C TYR A 21 -8.98 11.47 15.72
N SER A 22 -9.34 11.30 16.99
CA SER A 22 -8.36 11.23 18.06
C SER A 22 -7.35 10.16 17.63
N ALA A 23 -6.31 10.57 16.89
CA ALA A 23 -5.10 9.80 16.68
C ALA A 23 -4.47 9.63 18.07
N ILE A 24 -4.98 8.63 18.79
CA ILE A 24 -4.18 8.00 19.82
C ILE A 24 -3.03 7.43 19.02
N ASP A 25 -1.88 8.07 19.18
CA ASP A 25 -0.55 7.64 18.78
C ASP A 25 -0.30 6.27 19.43
N MET A 26 -1.02 5.25 18.97
CA MET A 26 -0.75 3.86 19.28
C MET A 26 0.24 3.45 18.21
N MET A 27 1.52 3.59 18.54
CA MET A 27 2.55 2.84 17.83
C MET A 27 2.03 1.42 17.65
N PRO A 28 2.05 0.87 16.42
CA PRO A 28 1.54 -0.46 16.18
C PRO A 28 2.32 -1.43 17.07
N ASP A 29 1.67 -2.00 18.08
CA ASP A 29 2.26 -3.04 18.92
C ASP A 29 2.13 -4.40 18.23
N PRO A 30 3.20 -4.94 17.63
CA PRO A 30 3.13 -6.19 16.89
C PRO A 30 2.94 -7.39 17.82
N SER A 31 3.29 -7.26 19.11
CA SER A 31 3.19 -8.32 20.13
C SER A 31 1.74 -8.74 20.38
N VAL A 32 0.75 -7.90 20.03
CA VAL A 32 -0.68 -8.23 20.11
C VAL A 32 -1.05 -9.37 19.14
N LEU A 33 -0.21 -9.62 18.13
CA LEU A 33 -0.38 -10.67 17.13
C LEU A 33 0.46 -11.93 17.45
N ASP A 34 0.99 -12.05 18.67
CA ASP A 34 1.67 -13.25 19.15
C ASP A 34 0.74 -14.48 19.05
N GLY A 35 1.23 -15.57 18.45
CA GLY A 35 0.44 -16.77 18.13
C GLY A 35 -0.22 -16.76 16.74
N SER A 36 0.01 -15.72 15.93
CA SER A 36 -0.42 -15.68 14.52
C SER A 36 0.14 -16.82 13.68
N ILE A 37 1.35 -17.30 13.97
CA ILE A 37 1.95 -18.46 13.30
C ILE A 37 1.05 -19.71 13.49
N GLU A 38 0.51 -19.93 14.69
CA GLU A 38 -0.35 -21.09 14.96
C GLU A 38 -1.73 -20.98 14.29
N LYS A 39 -2.27 -19.76 14.15
CA LYS A 39 -3.60 -19.52 13.57
C LYS A 39 -3.57 -19.40 12.05
N CYS A 40 -2.67 -18.56 11.55
CA CYS A 40 -2.61 -18.13 10.15
C CYS A 40 -1.47 -18.80 9.38
N GLY A 41 -0.54 -19.49 10.04
CA GLY A 41 0.63 -20.08 9.40
C GLY A 41 1.73 -19.07 9.04
N ILE A 42 1.61 -17.81 9.47
CA ILE A 42 2.55 -16.73 9.16
C ILE A 42 2.81 -15.85 10.38
N ASP A 43 4.00 -15.26 10.45
CA ASP A 43 4.42 -14.33 11.49
C ASP A 43 3.90 -12.91 11.17
N LEU A 44 2.67 -12.61 11.62
CA LEU A 44 2.05 -11.31 11.46
C LEU A 44 2.79 -10.16 12.18
N PRO A 45 3.32 -10.34 13.42
CA PRO A 45 4.17 -9.34 14.06
C PRO A 45 5.33 -8.91 13.18
N ARG A 46 6.07 -9.88 12.61
CA ARG A 46 7.23 -9.60 11.77
C ARG A 46 6.83 -8.95 10.45
N LEU A 47 5.78 -9.44 9.80
CA LEU A 47 5.22 -8.85 8.59
C LEU A 47 4.85 -7.38 8.80
N LEU A 48 4.11 -7.07 9.86
CA LEU A 48 3.67 -5.70 10.15
C LEU A 48 4.87 -4.78 10.43
N THR A 49 5.85 -5.27 11.19
CA THR A 49 7.08 -4.54 11.50
C THR A 49 7.84 -4.20 10.22
N THR A 50 8.08 -5.17 9.35
CA THR A 50 8.83 -4.95 8.10
C THR A 50 8.10 -4.02 7.13
N ILE A 51 6.76 -4.12 7.01
CA ILE A 51 5.99 -3.18 6.19
C ILE A 51 6.12 -1.76 6.75
N ASN A 52 5.96 -1.58 8.06
CA ASN A 52 6.03 -0.26 8.70
C ASN A 52 7.41 0.38 8.62
N GLU A 53 8.48 -0.40 8.78
CA GLU A 53 9.86 0.08 8.60
C GLU A 53 10.09 0.60 7.15
N ARG A 54 9.55 -0.12 6.15
CA ARG A 54 9.67 0.28 4.74
C ARG A 54 8.82 1.50 4.40
N ILE A 55 7.62 1.61 4.97
CA ILE A 55 6.78 2.81 4.83
C ILE A 55 7.47 4.01 5.46
N GLU A 56 8.01 3.86 6.68
CA GLU A 56 8.70 4.95 7.39
C GLU A 56 9.92 5.44 6.61
N TYR A 57 10.65 4.53 5.96
CA TYR A 57 11.78 4.89 5.11
C TYR A 57 11.37 5.63 3.82
N LEU A 58 10.26 5.22 3.19
CA LEU A 58 9.83 5.75 1.88
C LEU A 58 8.88 6.95 1.97
N TYR A 59 8.24 7.14 3.12
CA TYR A 59 7.20 8.14 3.33
C TYR A 59 7.46 8.92 4.62
N ASP A 60 6.91 8.47 5.76
CA ASP A 60 7.15 9.03 7.09
C ASP A 60 6.65 8.08 8.19
N ARG A 61 6.87 8.47 9.46
CA ARG A 61 6.45 7.72 10.66
C ARG A 61 4.94 7.81 10.95
N GLU A 62 4.23 8.80 10.43
CA GLU A 62 2.81 9.03 10.72
C GLU A 62 1.88 8.11 9.89
N HIS A 63 2.42 7.45 8.85
CA HIS A 63 1.66 6.59 7.94
C HIS A 63 1.84 5.09 8.23
N GLN A 64 2.25 4.73 9.45
CA GLN A 64 2.36 3.33 9.86
C GLN A 64 1.00 2.63 9.86
N ILE A 65 1.00 1.37 9.43
CA ILE A 65 -0.16 0.48 9.46
C ILE A 65 -0.36 -0.03 10.89
N GLY A 66 -1.59 0.10 11.40
CA GLY A 66 -1.98 -0.40 12.72
C GLY A 66 -2.21 -1.92 12.76
N HIS A 67 -1.99 -2.55 13.91
CA HIS A 67 -2.25 -4.00 14.10
C HIS A 67 -3.73 -4.38 13.98
N ALA A 68 -4.65 -3.42 14.09
CA ALA A 68 -6.10 -3.63 14.04
C ALA A 68 -6.59 -4.30 12.74
N TYR A 69 -5.87 -4.11 11.62
CA TYR A 69 -6.18 -4.78 10.36
C TYR A 69 -6.06 -6.31 10.46
N PHE A 70 -5.13 -6.79 11.29
CA PHE A 70 -4.75 -8.20 11.38
C PHE A 70 -5.32 -8.91 12.61
N THR A 71 -5.85 -8.17 13.60
CA THR A 71 -6.40 -8.75 14.84
C THR A 71 -7.58 -9.70 14.59
N GLY A 72 -8.32 -9.50 13.50
CA GLY A 72 -9.45 -10.35 13.11
C GLY A 72 -9.08 -11.58 12.27
N CYS A 73 -7.83 -11.73 11.86
CA CYS A 73 -7.41 -12.82 10.98
C CYS A 73 -7.26 -14.13 11.76
N ASN A 74 -7.92 -15.18 11.28
CA ASN A 74 -7.84 -16.52 11.87
C ASN A 74 -7.27 -17.57 10.91
N SER A 75 -6.97 -17.17 9.67
CA SER A 75 -6.43 -18.03 8.62
C SER A 75 -5.58 -17.21 7.65
N LEU A 76 -4.72 -17.88 6.87
CA LEU A 76 -3.94 -17.25 5.81
C LEU A 76 -4.86 -16.54 4.79
N ALA A 77 -6.01 -17.12 4.47
CA ALA A 77 -6.97 -16.53 3.55
C ALA A 77 -7.53 -15.19 4.07
N ASP A 78 -7.75 -15.05 5.38
CA ASP A 78 -8.17 -13.77 5.96
C ASP A 78 -7.08 -12.71 5.79
N VAL A 79 -5.80 -13.10 5.97
CA VAL A 79 -4.66 -12.21 5.76
C VAL A 79 -4.56 -11.79 4.30
N ASP A 80 -4.70 -12.72 3.35
CA ASP A 80 -4.72 -12.43 1.92
C ASP A 80 -5.80 -11.40 1.57
N GLN A 81 -7.00 -11.58 2.13
CA GLN A 81 -8.13 -10.67 1.93
C GLN A 81 -7.87 -9.28 2.53
N VAL A 82 -7.32 -9.20 3.74
CA VAL A 82 -6.91 -7.93 4.36
C VAL A 82 -5.82 -7.25 3.53
N MET A 83 -4.81 -7.99 3.07
CA MET A 83 -3.74 -7.44 2.25
C MET A 83 -4.28 -6.88 0.93
N ARG A 84 -5.11 -7.67 0.23
CA ARG A 84 -5.68 -7.32 -1.08
C ARG A 84 -6.64 -6.12 -1.03
N HIS A 85 -7.52 -6.08 -0.04
CA HIS A 85 -8.63 -5.12 -0.02
C HIS A 85 -8.45 -3.96 0.95
N LYS A 86 -7.45 -4.01 1.85
CA LYS A 86 -7.20 -2.96 2.84
C LYS A 86 -5.78 -2.41 2.70
N VAL A 87 -4.76 -3.26 2.86
CA VAL A 87 -3.36 -2.80 2.93
C VAL A 87 -2.86 -2.25 1.60
N ILE A 88 -2.99 -3.02 0.51
CA ILE A 88 -2.47 -2.60 -0.80
C ILE A 88 -3.17 -1.35 -1.34
N PRO A 89 -4.51 -1.23 -1.27
CA PRO A 89 -5.18 0.02 -1.62
C PRO A 89 -4.72 1.22 -0.78
N LEU A 90 -4.50 1.03 0.52
CA LEU A 90 -3.99 2.08 1.40
C LEU A 90 -2.57 2.53 1.00
N LEU A 91 -1.70 1.58 0.65
CA LEU A 91 -0.37 1.91 0.10
C LEU A 91 -0.47 2.68 -1.22
N ALA A 92 -1.43 2.33 -2.09
CA ALA A 92 -1.66 3.07 -3.32
C ALA A 92 -2.10 4.52 -3.06
N GLU A 93 -2.89 4.76 -2.01
CA GLU A 93 -3.24 6.11 -1.56
C GLU A 93 -2.01 6.85 -1.00
N TYR A 94 -1.23 6.21 -0.12
CA TYR A 94 -0.03 6.82 0.48
C TYR A 94 1.02 7.21 -0.55
N PHE A 95 1.23 6.37 -1.57
CA PHE A 95 2.23 6.60 -2.60
C PHE A 95 1.69 7.26 -3.87
N PHE A 96 0.46 7.78 -3.87
CA PHE A 96 -0.17 8.41 -5.05
C PHE A 96 -0.08 7.54 -6.32
N GLU A 97 -0.40 6.25 -6.19
CA GLU A 97 -0.32 5.24 -7.25
C GLU A 97 1.11 5.00 -7.83
N ASP A 98 2.16 5.36 -7.08
CA ASP A 98 3.55 4.99 -7.39
C ASP A 98 3.81 3.52 -7.06
N TRP A 99 3.48 2.65 -8.02
CA TRP A 99 3.58 1.19 -7.89
C TRP A 99 5.01 0.68 -7.69
N ASP A 100 6.04 1.43 -8.08
CA ASP A 100 7.43 1.05 -7.80
C ASP A 100 7.73 1.15 -6.29
N LYS A 101 7.20 2.18 -5.61
CA LYS A 101 7.30 2.29 -4.15
C LYS A 101 6.44 1.25 -3.43
N ILE A 102 5.23 0.98 -3.93
CA ILE A 102 4.38 -0.09 -3.36
C ILE A 102 5.09 -1.44 -3.47
N ALA A 103 5.68 -1.73 -4.64
CA ALA A 103 6.50 -2.93 -4.83
C ALA A 103 7.72 -2.94 -3.90
N ALA A 104 8.34 -1.80 -3.63
CA ALA A 104 9.45 -1.72 -2.67
C ALA A 104 9.01 -2.07 -1.24
N VAL A 105 7.86 -1.56 -0.79
CA VAL A 105 7.29 -1.90 0.52
C VAL A 105 6.97 -3.40 0.61
N LEU A 106 6.36 -3.97 -0.43
CA LEU A 106 5.99 -5.39 -0.46
C LEU A 106 7.18 -6.34 -0.71
N GLY A 107 8.34 -5.82 -1.12
CA GLY A 107 9.54 -6.63 -1.41
C GLY A 107 9.59 -7.21 -2.82
N ASP A 108 8.78 -6.67 -3.74
CA ASP A 108 8.68 -7.10 -5.13
C ASP A 108 9.46 -6.22 -6.11
N LEU A 109 10.05 -5.11 -5.64
CA LEU A 109 10.87 -4.24 -6.47
C LEU A 109 12.17 -4.94 -6.90
N LYS A 110 12.36 -5.09 -8.22
CA LYS A 110 13.63 -5.58 -8.80
C LYS A 110 14.24 -4.52 -9.72
N PRO A 111 15.58 -4.38 -9.71
CA PRO A 111 16.29 -3.28 -10.40
C PRO A 111 16.31 -3.39 -11.94
N HIS A 112 15.92 -4.53 -12.51
CA HIS A 112 15.97 -4.75 -13.96
C HIS A 112 14.67 -4.35 -14.65
N GLU A 113 14.69 -3.96 -15.92
CA GLU A 113 13.52 -3.56 -16.72
C GLU A 113 12.78 -4.75 -17.36
N SER A 114 12.63 -5.86 -16.63
CA SER A 114 11.98 -7.07 -17.13
C SER A 114 10.59 -7.30 -16.54
N ALA A 115 9.81 -8.22 -17.12
CA ALA A 115 8.62 -8.72 -16.44
C ALA A 115 9.01 -9.38 -15.11
N ILE A 116 8.23 -9.12 -14.06
CA ILE A 116 8.42 -9.71 -12.74
C ILE A 116 7.17 -10.51 -12.41
N LEU A 117 7.35 -11.77 -12.03
CA LEU A 117 6.38 -12.48 -11.20
C LEU A 117 6.83 -12.26 -9.75
N GLY A 118 6.11 -11.38 -9.07
CA GLY A 118 6.41 -11.01 -7.68
C GLY A 118 5.67 -11.90 -6.71
N ASN A 119 5.83 -11.60 -5.43
CA ASN A 119 5.17 -12.30 -4.35
C ASN A 119 3.74 -11.80 -4.16
N PHE A 120 3.50 -10.51 -4.40
CA PHE A 120 2.21 -9.83 -4.36
C PHE A 120 1.83 -9.23 -5.71
N LEU A 121 2.80 -8.57 -6.37
CA LEU A 121 2.59 -7.80 -7.58
C LEU A 121 3.30 -8.44 -8.77
N ASN A 122 2.57 -8.59 -9.87
CA ASN A 122 3.10 -8.95 -11.17
C ASN A 122 3.38 -7.67 -11.98
N ARG A 123 4.56 -7.62 -12.59
CA ARG A 123 4.96 -6.54 -13.51
C ARG A 123 5.06 -7.08 -14.92
N SER A 124 4.38 -6.44 -15.87
CA SER A 124 4.52 -6.73 -17.29
C SER A 124 4.94 -5.48 -18.08
N VAL A 125 5.70 -5.68 -19.15
CA VAL A 125 6.16 -4.59 -20.02
C VAL A 125 5.04 -4.22 -21.00
N LEU A 126 4.66 -2.94 -21.03
CA LEU A 126 3.69 -2.43 -21.98
C LEU A 126 4.39 -2.12 -23.30
N LYS A 127 3.86 -2.69 -24.39
CA LYS A 127 4.30 -2.33 -25.74
C LYS A 127 3.75 -0.96 -26.11
N ALA A 128 4.58 -0.13 -26.71
CA ALA A 128 4.13 1.14 -27.27
C ALA A 128 3.05 0.90 -28.34
N PRO A 129 1.99 1.72 -28.39
CA PRO A 129 1.03 1.68 -29.49
C PRO A 129 1.72 1.96 -30.84
N PRO A 130 1.21 1.42 -31.96
CA PRO A 130 1.75 1.70 -33.28
C PRO A 130 1.85 3.20 -33.55
N GLY A 131 3.03 3.68 -33.96
CA GLY A 131 3.30 5.10 -34.23
C GLY A 131 3.80 5.92 -33.03
N LEU A 132 3.94 5.33 -31.85
CA LEU A 132 4.62 5.91 -30.67
C LEU A 132 5.88 5.12 -30.28
N GLU A 133 6.50 4.48 -31.27
CA GLU A 133 7.67 3.61 -31.10
C GLU A 133 8.98 4.40 -30.93
N ASP A 134 8.91 5.72 -30.72
CA ASP A 134 10.07 6.59 -30.56
C ASP A 134 11.02 5.99 -29.52
N GLY A 135 12.21 5.63 -29.99
CA GLY A 135 13.16 4.72 -29.32
C GLY A 135 13.78 5.23 -28.02
N ASP A 136 13.43 6.44 -27.59
CA ASP A 136 13.89 7.07 -26.34
C ASP A 136 12.82 7.06 -25.23
N ALA A 137 11.62 6.53 -25.49
CA ALA A 137 10.60 6.40 -24.45
C ALA A 137 11.02 5.36 -23.41
N LEU A 138 11.07 5.78 -22.13
CA LEU A 138 11.29 4.86 -21.02
C LEU A 138 10.24 3.74 -21.04
N PRO A 139 10.65 2.48 -20.73
CA PRO A 139 9.72 1.36 -20.69
C PRO A 139 8.61 1.66 -19.70
N ARG A 140 7.36 1.47 -20.14
CA ARG A 140 6.20 1.54 -19.27
C ARG A 140 5.85 0.16 -18.77
N PHE A 141 5.54 0.07 -17.50
CA PHE A 141 5.13 -1.18 -16.87
C PHE A 141 3.66 -1.13 -16.49
N ARG A 142 3.03 -2.30 -16.56
CA ARG A 142 1.75 -2.55 -15.92
C ARG A 142 2.00 -3.38 -14.67
N TRP A 143 1.46 -2.91 -13.56
CA TRP A 143 1.40 -3.63 -12.31
C TRP A 143 0.02 -4.25 -12.15
N GLU A 144 -0.02 -5.54 -11.85
CA GLU A 144 -1.23 -6.30 -11.59
C GLU A 144 -1.06 -7.07 -10.29
N LEU A 145 -2.10 -7.08 -9.47
CA LEU A 145 -2.10 -7.89 -8.24
C LEU A 145 -2.23 -9.37 -8.61
N ARG A 146 -1.48 -10.26 -7.95
CA ARG A 146 -1.66 -11.70 -8.12
C ARG A 146 -3.12 -12.09 -7.89
N SER A 147 -3.61 -13.10 -8.58
CA SER A 147 -5.00 -13.57 -8.43
C SER A 147 -5.21 -14.26 -7.09
N GLU A 148 -6.47 -14.37 -6.63
CA GLU A 148 -6.80 -15.12 -5.40
C GLU A 148 -6.41 -16.61 -5.52
N SER A 149 -6.47 -17.18 -6.72
CA SER A 149 -6.05 -18.56 -6.98
C SER A 149 -4.55 -18.78 -6.87
N GLU A 150 -3.74 -17.74 -7.11
CA GLU A 150 -2.28 -17.81 -6.98
C GLU A 150 -1.80 -17.57 -5.55
N GLY A 151 -2.63 -16.90 -4.73
CA GLY A 151 -2.30 -16.48 -3.37
C GLY A 151 -1.17 -15.44 -3.31
N PHE A 152 -0.92 -14.91 -2.12
CA PHE A 152 0.28 -14.14 -1.83
C PHE A 152 1.39 -15.00 -1.24
N ASP A 153 2.62 -14.58 -1.48
CA ASP A 153 3.81 -15.16 -0.86
C ASP A 153 4.40 -14.15 0.13
N TYR A 154 4.54 -14.54 1.39
CA TYR A 154 4.99 -13.66 2.47
C TYR A 154 6.47 -13.82 2.82
N THR A 155 7.18 -14.76 2.19
CA THR A 155 8.58 -15.11 2.50
C THR A 155 9.52 -13.90 2.45
N MET A 156 9.41 -13.05 1.42
CA MET A 156 10.23 -11.83 1.28
C MET A 156 9.93 -10.73 2.31
N LEU A 157 8.74 -10.73 2.92
CA LEU A 157 8.41 -9.80 4.00
C LEU A 157 8.84 -10.33 5.36
N ILE A 158 8.75 -11.64 5.56
CA ILE A 158 9.11 -12.29 6.81
C ILE A 158 10.62 -12.60 6.83
N GLY A 159 11.33 -12.51 5.71
CA GLY A 159 12.78 -12.73 5.66
C GLY A 159 13.19 -14.17 5.96
N GLU A 160 12.43 -15.13 5.41
CA GLU A 160 12.78 -16.55 5.32
C GLU A 160 13.46 -16.89 3.99
#